data_AF-A0A3D1PMK7-F1
#
_entry.id   AF-A0A3D1PMK7-F1
#
_cell.length_a   1.000
_cell.length_b   1.000
_cell.length_c   1.000
_cell.angle_alpha   90.00
_cell.angle_beta   90.00
_cell.angle_gamma   90.00
#
_symmetry.space_group_name_H-M   'P 1'
#
loop_
_entity.id
_entity.type
_entity.pdbx_description
1 polymer ?
#
loop_
_entity_poly.entity_id
_entity_poly.type
_entity_poly.pdbx_seq_one_letter_code
_entity_poly.pdbx_strand_id
1 'polypeptide(L)'
;MYIRLSREDGDKQESESIGNQRNILQRYVKENNLILIKEYVDDGISGTTFDRPGFNEMLQDIENKTINMVVTKDLSRLGRDYIKTGHYIENYFPQNNIRYVAITDGIDTYIDSTNNDITPFKAIMNDYYAKDISKKIRSVYKEKQKNGEYLCSIPAYRI
;
A
#
# COMPACT_ATOMS: atom_id res chain seq x y z
N MET A 1 -7.43 -12.20 -4.97
CA MET A 1 -7.41 -11.07 -4.02
C MET A 1 -6.15 -11.17 -3.17
N TYR A 2 -5.58 -10.05 -2.73
CA TYR A 2 -4.34 -10.03 -1.95
C TYR A 2 -4.52 -9.30 -0.62
N ILE A 3 -4.13 -9.96 0.48
CA ILE A 3 -4.25 -9.48 1.86
C ILE A 3 -2.87 -9.51 2.52
N ARG A 4 -2.53 -8.44 3.24
CA ARG A 4 -1.28 -8.37 4.00
C ARG A 4 -1.52 -7.92 5.43
N LEU A 5 -0.93 -8.63 6.38
CA LEU A 5 -0.87 -8.29 7.79
C LEU A 5 0.53 -7.82 8.15
N SER A 6 0.62 -6.72 8.91
CA SER A 6 1.90 -6.22 9.38
C SER A 6 2.06 -6.55 10.87
N ARG A 7 3.25 -6.99 11.27
CA ARG A 7 3.56 -7.35 12.67
C ARG A 7 3.37 -6.18 13.65
N GLU A 8 3.48 -4.93 13.18
CA GLU A 8 3.23 -3.71 13.96
C GLU A 8 1.73 -3.53 14.34
N ASP A 9 0.82 -4.18 13.62
CA ASP A 9 -0.62 -4.17 13.95
C ASP A 9 -0.98 -5.14 15.10
N GLY A 10 0.00 -5.88 15.65
CA GLY A 10 -0.16 -6.95 16.64
C GLY A 10 -0.71 -6.56 18.01
N ASP A 11 -0.87 -5.25 18.30
CA ASP A 11 -1.49 -4.76 19.55
C ASP A 11 -2.98 -4.39 19.40
N LYS A 12 -3.55 -4.46 18.20
CA LYS A 12 -4.98 -4.24 17.96
C LYS A 12 -5.64 -5.53 17.54
N GLN A 13 -6.24 -6.23 18.52
CA GLN A 13 -7.20 -7.34 18.38
C GLN A 13 -7.17 -8.03 17.01
N GLU A 14 -6.32 -9.05 16.88
CA GLU A 14 -6.08 -9.89 15.68
C GLU A 14 -7.35 -10.33 14.93
N SER A 15 -8.50 -10.46 15.61
CA SER A 15 -9.72 -11.00 15.02
C SER A 15 -10.54 -10.00 14.18
N GLU A 16 -10.40 -8.68 14.37
CA GLU A 16 -11.21 -7.71 13.60
C GLU A 16 -10.56 -7.27 12.27
N SER A 17 -9.24 -7.42 12.12
CA SER A 17 -8.48 -6.86 10.99
C SER A 17 -8.60 -7.69 9.69
N ILE A 18 -8.44 -9.02 9.77
CA ILE A 18 -8.50 -9.91 8.60
C ILE A 18 -9.93 -10.09 8.13
N GLY A 19 -10.85 -10.37 9.06
CA GLY A 19 -12.26 -10.61 8.75
C GLY A 19 -12.88 -9.40 8.05
N ASN A 20 -12.57 -8.18 8.52
CA ASN A 20 -13.04 -6.96 7.89
C ASN A 20 -12.40 -6.74 6.50
N GLN A 21 -11.10 -6.96 6.34
CA GLN A 21 -10.42 -6.87 5.04
C GLN A 21 -11.03 -7.85 4.03
N ARG A 22 -11.21 -9.11 4.43
CA ARG A 22 -11.82 -10.14 3.60
C ARG A 22 -13.26 -9.79 3.25
N ASN A 23 -14.06 -9.33 4.21
CA ASN A 23 -15.44 -8.91 3.95
C ASN A 23 -15.52 -7.75 2.95
N ILE A 24 -14.66 -6.74 3.07
CA ILE A 24 -14.61 -5.61 2.13
C ILE A 24 -14.26 -6.11 0.72
N LEU A 25 -13.24 -6.97 0.59
CA LEU A 25 -12.83 -7.55 -0.69
C LEU A 25 -13.90 -8.45 -1.30
N GLN A 26 -14.50 -9.34 -0.50
CA GLN A 26 -15.56 -10.23 -0.94
C GLN A 26 -16.81 -9.47 -1.37
N ARG A 27 -17.18 -8.40 -0.64
CA ARG A 27 -18.28 -7.53 -1.03
C ARG A 27 -18.02 -6.90 -2.39
N TYR A 28 -16.83 -6.35 -2.60
CA TYR A 28 -16.45 -5.76 -3.89
C TYR A 28 -16.49 -6.79 -5.02
N VAL A 29 -15.97 -7.99 -4.80
CA VAL A 29 -16.03 -9.10 -5.78
C VAL A 29 -17.48 -9.45 -6.14
N LYS A 30 -18.36 -9.54 -5.13
CA LYS A 30 -19.78 -9.87 -5.31
C LYS A 30 -20.54 -8.76 -6.04
N GLU A 31 -20.32 -7.50 -5.69
CA GLU A 31 -20.99 -6.35 -6.31
C GLU A 31 -20.58 -6.16 -7.78
N ASN A 32 -19.34 -6.50 -8.13
CA ASN A 32 -18.81 -6.38 -9.49
C ASN A 32 -18.95 -7.66 -10.32
N ASN A 33 -19.68 -8.68 -9.83
CA ASN A 33 -19.82 -10.00 -10.48
C ASN A 33 -18.47 -10.64 -10.87
N LEU A 34 -17.45 -10.45 -10.04
CA LEU A 34 -16.12 -11.01 -10.25
C LEU A 34 -16.05 -12.44 -9.70
N ILE A 35 -15.23 -13.28 -10.34
CA ILE A 35 -14.97 -14.65 -9.87
C ILE A 35 -13.71 -14.62 -9.02
N LEU A 36 -13.85 -15.02 -7.76
CA LEU A 36 -12.70 -15.23 -6.89
C LEU A 36 -11.98 -16.53 -7.28
N ILE A 37 -10.79 -16.41 -7.87
CA ILE A 37 -9.93 -17.56 -8.18
C ILE A 37 -9.15 -18.02 -6.95
N LYS A 38 -8.48 -17.07 -6.27
CA LYS A 38 -7.57 -17.37 -5.16
C LYS A 38 -7.41 -16.18 -4.22
N GLU A 39 -7.16 -16.49 -2.96
CA GLU A 39 -6.82 -15.54 -1.90
C GLU A 39 -5.35 -15.73 -1.52
N TYR A 40 -4.56 -14.67 -1.66
CA TYR A 40 -3.16 -14.64 -1.25
C TYR A 40 -3.05 -13.86 0.05
N VAL A 41 -2.44 -14.45 1.07
CA VAL A 41 -2.31 -13.85 2.40
C VAL A 41 -0.84 -13.86 2.81
N ASP A 42 -0.28 -12.69 3.08
CA ASP A 42 1.05 -12.53 3.66
C ASP A 42 0.94 -12.03 5.11
N ASP A 43 1.48 -12.80 6.05
CA ASP A 43 1.46 -12.48 7.48
C ASP A 43 2.84 -12.12 8.04
N GLY A 44 2.90 -11.02 8.81
CA GLY A 44 4.08 -10.62 9.56
C GLY A 44 5.29 -10.14 8.75
N ILE A 45 5.16 -9.97 7.42
CA ILE A 45 6.26 -9.56 6.54
C ILE A 45 6.26 -8.04 6.34
N SER A 46 7.45 -7.45 6.38
CA SER A 46 7.62 -6.01 6.18
C SER A 46 7.11 -5.56 4.81
N GLY A 47 6.38 -4.43 4.81
CA GLY A 47 5.91 -3.77 3.60
C GLY A 47 7.03 -3.26 2.68
N THR A 48 8.27 -3.17 3.17
CA THR A 48 9.44 -2.70 2.41
C THR A 48 10.10 -3.78 1.55
N THR A 49 9.86 -5.05 1.85
CA THR A 49 10.41 -6.19 1.12
C THR A 49 9.34 -6.77 0.20
N PHE A 50 9.67 -7.04 -1.06
CA PHE A 50 8.77 -7.68 -2.04
C PHE A 50 8.97 -9.19 -2.14
N ASP A 51 10.02 -9.73 -1.53
CA ASP A 51 10.18 -11.17 -1.39
C ASP A 51 9.19 -11.67 -0.32
N ARG A 52 7.99 -12.03 -0.77
CA ARG A 52 6.91 -12.54 0.08
C ARG A 52 6.29 -13.76 -0.59
N PRO A 53 5.98 -14.82 0.15
CA PRO A 53 5.45 -16.05 -0.43
C PRO A 53 4.12 -15.83 -1.16
N GLY A 54 3.17 -15.11 -0.55
CA GLY A 54 1.87 -14.84 -1.17
C GLY A 54 1.95 -13.88 -2.36
N PHE A 55 2.87 -12.91 -2.32
CA PHE A 55 3.12 -12.02 -3.46
C PHE A 55 3.79 -12.76 -4.63
N ASN A 56 4.81 -13.58 -4.35
CA ASN A 56 5.51 -14.37 -5.36
C ASN A 56 4.57 -15.41 -6.00
N GLU A 57 3.71 -16.05 -5.20
CA GLU A 57 2.70 -16.98 -5.71
C GLU A 57 1.68 -16.26 -6.61
N MET A 58 1.26 -15.06 -6.25
CA MET A 58 0.41 -14.22 -7.10
C MET A 58 1.10 -13.86 -8.41
N LEU A 59 2.39 -13.49 -8.39
CA LEU A 59 3.16 -13.21 -9.61
C LEU A 59 3.26 -14.44 -10.51
N GLN A 60 3.49 -15.62 -9.94
CA GLN A 60 3.53 -16.87 -10.68
C GLN A 60 2.17 -17.20 -11.32
N ASP A 61 1.07 -16.99 -10.60
CA ASP A 61 -0.28 -17.19 -11.13
C ASP A 61 -0.64 -16.16 -12.23
N ILE A 62 -0.04 -14.97 -12.20
CA ILE A 62 -0.10 -13.98 -13.30
C ILE A 62 0.67 -14.47 -14.53
N GLU A 63 1.90 -14.97 -14.35
CA GLU A 63 2.71 -15.52 -15.44
C GLU A 63 2.04 -16.72 -16.09
N ASN A 64 1.41 -17.58 -15.29
CA ASN A 64 0.59 -18.70 -15.74
C ASN A 64 -0.73 -18.28 -16.38
N LYS A 65 -1.05 -16.98 -16.44
CA LYS A 65 -2.32 -16.41 -16.95
C LYS A 65 -3.56 -16.99 -16.27
N THR A 66 -3.42 -17.41 -15.01
CA THR A 66 -4.51 -18.00 -14.22
C THR A 66 -5.42 -16.90 -13.64
N ILE A 67 -4.87 -15.70 -13.44
CA ILE A 67 -5.59 -14.53 -12.95
C ILE A 67 -5.42 -13.35 -13.91
N ASN A 68 -6.46 -12.51 -13.99
CA ASN A 68 -6.49 -11.30 -14.81
C ASN A 68 -6.71 -10.02 -13.98
N MET A 69 -6.91 -10.17 -12.67
CA MET A 69 -7.23 -9.07 -11.78
C MET A 69 -6.65 -9.28 -10.39
N VAL A 70 -6.06 -8.22 -9.85
CA VAL A 70 -5.56 -8.16 -8.48
C VAL A 70 -6.33 -7.08 -7.74
N VAL A 71 -6.94 -7.47 -6.61
CA VAL A 71 -7.71 -6.56 -5.75
C VAL A 71 -7.09 -6.55 -4.36
N THR A 72 -6.86 -5.34 -3.86
CA THR A 72 -6.32 -5.06 -2.52
C THR A 72 -7.19 -4.05 -1.79
N LYS A 73 -7.04 -3.99 -0.46
CA LYS A 73 -7.73 -2.96 0.34
C LYS A 73 -7.20 -1.56 0.02
N ASP A 74 -5.89 -1.40 0.01
CA ASP A 74 -5.18 -0.13 -0.20
C ASP A 74 -3.81 -0.43 -0.84
N LEU A 75 -3.20 0.58 -1.48
CA LEU A 75 -1.86 0.53 -2.09
C LEU A 75 -0.80 0.04 -1.11
N SER A 76 -0.94 0.40 0.17
CA SER A 76 0.03 0.04 1.18
C SER A 76 0.10 -1.47 1.37
N ARG A 77 -0.98 -2.22 1.09
CA ARG A 77 -0.96 -3.70 1.10
C ARG A 77 -0.02 -4.26 0.06
N LEU A 78 -0.04 -3.73 -1.17
CA LEU A 78 0.85 -4.16 -2.24
C LEU A 78 2.32 -3.95 -1.84
N GLY A 79 2.68 -2.73 -1.43
CA GLY A 79 4.01 -2.42 -0.92
C GLY A 79 4.06 -1.06 -0.22
N ARG A 80 5.00 -0.91 0.73
CA ARG A 80 5.36 0.39 1.34
C ARG A 80 6.44 1.11 0.52
N ASP A 81 7.19 0.39 -0.32
CA ASP A 81 8.12 0.99 -1.27
C ASP A 81 7.38 1.33 -2.56
N TYR A 82 7.00 2.60 -2.62
CA TYR A 82 6.18 3.18 -3.66
C TYR A 82 6.83 3.23 -5.03
N ILE A 83 8.16 3.28 -5.11
CA ILE A 83 8.87 3.27 -6.40
C ILE A 83 8.69 1.91 -7.05
N LYS A 84 8.93 0.84 -6.29
CA LYS A 84 8.73 -0.52 -6.77
C LYS A 84 7.26 -0.83 -6.99
N THR A 85 6.38 -0.43 -6.07
CA THR A 85 4.93 -0.60 -6.23
C THR A 85 4.41 0.13 -7.48
N GLY A 86 4.86 1.35 -7.74
CA GLY A 86 4.55 2.10 -8.96
C GLY A 86 5.02 1.37 -10.21
N HIS A 87 6.24 0.83 -10.22
CA HIS A 87 6.73 0.00 -11.32
C HIS A 87 5.84 -1.22 -11.60
N TYR A 88 5.36 -1.90 -10.55
CA TYR A 88 4.43 -3.03 -10.74
C TYR A 88 3.09 -2.59 -11.32
N ILE A 89 2.54 -1.46 -10.86
CA ILE A 89 1.24 -0.95 -11.30
C ILE A 89 1.30 -0.36 -12.72
N GLU A 90 2.37 0.35 -13.06
CA GLU A 90 2.50 1.07 -14.33
C GLU A 90 3.03 0.18 -15.47
N ASN A 91 3.99 -0.70 -15.17
CA ASN A 91 4.63 -1.52 -16.20
C ASN A 91 4.18 -2.97 -16.13
N TYR A 92 4.39 -3.61 -14.98
CA TYR A 92 4.25 -5.08 -14.89
C TYR A 92 2.80 -5.55 -15.06
N PHE A 93 1.83 -4.94 -14.37
CA PHE A 93 0.43 -5.36 -14.46
C PHE A 93 -0.16 -5.07 -15.86
N PRO A 94 0.02 -3.88 -16.47
CA PRO A 94 -0.48 -3.62 -17.81
C PRO A 94 0.18 -4.50 -18.88
N GLN A 95 1.49 -4.74 -18.81
CA GLN A 95 2.19 -5.65 -19.73
C GLN A 95 1.65 -7.08 -19.70
N ASN A 96 1.18 -7.52 -18.53
CA ASN A 96 0.59 -8.83 -18.32
C ASN A 96 -0.95 -8.85 -18.46
N ASN A 97 -1.57 -7.75 -18.93
CA ASN A 97 -3.03 -7.57 -19.00
C ASN A 97 -3.75 -7.82 -17.67
N ILE A 98 -3.14 -7.41 -16.56
CA ILE A 98 -3.69 -7.51 -15.22
C ILE A 98 -4.31 -6.17 -14.82
N ARG A 99 -5.60 -6.20 -14.45
CA ARG A 99 -6.28 -5.06 -13.82
C ARG A 99 -5.95 -5.03 -12.33
N TYR A 100 -5.47 -3.90 -11.83
CA TYR A 100 -5.21 -3.69 -10.41
C TYR A 100 -6.22 -2.72 -9.82
N VAL A 101 -6.80 -3.11 -8.68
CA VAL A 101 -7.78 -2.32 -7.95
C VAL A 101 -7.39 -2.19 -6.48
N ALA A 102 -7.37 -0.95 -5.98
CA ALA A 102 -7.28 -0.65 -4.55
C ALA A 102 -8.56 0.04 -4.09
N ILE A 103 -9.33 -0.66 -3.24
CA ILE A 103 -10.71 -0.26 -2.87
C ILE A 103 -10.74 1.07 -2.09
N THR A 104 -9.87 1.21 -1.08
CA THR A 104 -9.87 2.37 -0.19
C THR A 104 -9.33 3.61 -0.88
N ASP A 105 -8.35 3.42 -1.78
CA ASP A 105 -7.71 4.51 -2.51
C ASP A 105 -8.49 4.88 -3.78
N GLY A 106 -9.52 4.11 -4.15
CA GLY A 106 -10.33 4.35 -5.35
C GLY A 106 -9.54 4.20 -6.66
N ILE A 107 -8.44 3.43 -6.64
CA ILE A 107 -7.55 3.26 -7.80
C ILE A 107 -7.99 2.06 -8.60
N ASP A 108 -8.10 2.25 -9.91
CA ASP A 108 -8.43 1.20 -10.87
C ASP A 108 -7.65 1.41 -12.17
N THR A 109 -6.71 0.51 -12.45
CA THR A 109 -5.84 0.65 -13.63
C THR A 109 -6.57 0.46 -14.96
N TYR A 110 -7.76 -0.15 -14.99
CA TYR A 110 -8.51 -0.37 -16.24
C TYR A 110 -9.17 0.91 -16.75
N ILE A 111 -9.66 1.75 -15.84
CA ILE A 111 -10.25 3.06 -16.20
C ILE A 111 -9.15 4.03 -16.62
N ASP A 112 -7.96 3.88 -16.04
CA ASP A 112 -6.79 4.72 -16.33
C ASP A 112 -6.04 4.37 -17.62
N SER A 113 -6.29 3.17 -18.18
CA SER A 113 -5.61 2.68 -19.38
C SER A 113 -5.94 3.46 -20.65
N THR A 114 -7.03 4.22 -20.69
CA THR A 114 -7.37 5.08 -21.83
C THR A 114 -6.62 6.41 -21.83
N ASN A 115 -6.00 6.83 -20.73
CA ASN A 115 -5.30 8.13 -20.63
C ASN A 115 -3.99 8.12 -19.82
N ASN A 116 -3.49 6.96 -19.36
CA ASN A 116 -2.29 6.86 -18.50
C ASN A 116 -2.31 7.84 -17.32
N ASP A 117 -3.50 8.17 -16.80
CA ASP A 117 -3.68 9.29 -15.88
C ASP A 117 -3.55 8.82 -14.43
N ILE A 118 -2.37 8.29 -14.09
CA ILE A 118 -1.95 7.94 -12.73
C ILE A 118 -1.88 9.14 -11.77
N THR A 119 -2.46 10.28 -12.11
CA THR A 119 -2.60 11.48 -11.28
C THR A 119 -3.16 11.17 -9.89
N PRO A 120 -4.17 10.30 -9.71
CA PRO A 120 -4.62 9.89 -8.38
C PRO A 120 -3.51 9.20 -7.58
N PHE A 121 -2.74 8.31 -8.20
CA PHE A 121 -1.59 7.66 -7.58
C PHE A 121 -0.50 8.68 -7.22
N LYS A 122 -0.11 9.57 -8.14
CA LYS A 122 0.88 10.63 -7.90
C LYS A 122 0.47 11.57 -6.78
N ALA A 123 -0.80 11.91 -6.69
CA ALA A 123 -1.35 12.73 -5.61
C ALA A 123 -1.21 12.01 -4.26
N ILE A 124 -1.58 10.72 -4.18
CA ILE A 124 -1.43 9.90 -2.97
C ILE A 124 0.05 9.78 -2.56
N MET A 125 0.95 9.58 -3.54
CA MET A 125 2.40 9.55 -3.29
C MET A 125 2.86 10.86 -2.66
N ASN A 126 2.52 11.99 -3.27
CA ASN A 126 2.93 13.31 -2.79
C ASN A 126 2.43 13.58 -1.36
N ASP A 127 1.13 13.34 -1.12
CA ASP A 127 0.50 13.47 0.19
C ASP A 127 1.17 12.57 1.25
N TYR A 128 1.53 11.35 0.87
CA TYR A 128 2.20 10.41 1.77
C TYR A 128 3.63 10.86 2.07
N TYR A 129 4.44 11.21 1.07
CA TYR A 129 5.79 11.73 1.27
C TYR A 129 5.77 12.96 2.18
N ALA A 130 4.81 13.87 1.98
CA ALA A 130 4.63 15.02 2.86
C ALA A 130 4.29 14.61 4.32
N LYS A 131 3.42 13.61 4.51
CA LYS A 131 3.04 13.10 5.85
C LYS A 131 4.19 12.34 6.55
N ASP A 132 4.94 11.52 5.83
CA ASP A 132 6.06 10.75 6.38
C ASP A 132 7.20 11.67 6.82
N ILE A 133 7.58 12.62 5.97
CA ILE A 133 8.55 13.68 6.30
C ILE A 133 8.08 14.45 7.54
N SER A 134 6.81 14.84 7.58
CA SER A 134 6.23 15.55 8.73
C SER A 134 6.30 14.73 10.03
N LYS A 135 6.05 13.42 9.97
CA LYS A 135 6.18 12.52 11.14
C LYS A 135 7.64 12.37 11.57
N LYS A 136 8.56 12.19 10.63
CA LYS A 136 10.00 12.04 10.89
C LYS A 136 10.57 13.31 11.55
N ILE A 137 10.22 14.48 11.02
CA ILE A 137 10.57 15.77 11.59
C ILE A 137 10.03 15.90 13.02
N ARG A 138 8.76 15.60 13.27
CA ARG A 138 8.18 15.61 14.63
C ARG A 138 8.88 14.64 15.58
N SER A 139 9.28 13.45 15.10
CA SER A 139 10.02 12.48 15.90
C SER A 139 11.39 13.01 16.30
N VAL A 140 12.13 13.61 15.36
CA VAL A 140 13.43 14.26 15.62
C VAL A 140 13.27 15.41 16.62
N TYR A 141 12.23 16.24 16.48
CA TYR A 141 11.92 17.30 17.45
C TYR A 141 11.70 16.72 18.85
N LYS A 142 10.95 15.61 18.96
CA LYS A 142 10.63 14.96 20.22
C LYS A 142 11.86 14.30 20.87
N GLU A 143 12.77 13.73 20.07
CA GLU A 143 14.04 13.19 20.56
C GLU A 143 14.97 14.29 21.05
N LYS A 144 15.12 15.39 20.30
CA LYS A 144 15.91 16.54 20.75
C LYS A 144 15.37 17.15 22.04
N GLN A 145 14.04 17.24 22.19
CA GLN A 145 13.40 17.67 23.44
C GLN A 145 13.70 16.70 24.60
N LYS A 146 13.65 15.39 24.38
CA LYS A 146 14.00 14.38 25.39
C LYS A 146 15.46 14.45 25.82
N ASN A 147 16.36 14.74 24.87
CA ASN A 147 17.79 14.84 25.12
C ASN A 147 18.20 16.22 25.69
N GLY A 148 17.25 17.14 25.90
CA GLY A 148 17.52 18.48 26.42
C GLY A 148 18.30 19.38 25.45
N GLU A 149 18.38 19.01 24.17
CA GLU A 149 19.08 19.77 23.15
C GLU A 149 18.22 20.95 22.67
N TYR A 150 18.82 22.13 22.58
CA TYR A 150 18.13 23.36 22.18
C TYR A 150 17.74 23.29 20.68
N LEU A 151 16.49 23.61 20.37
CA LEU A 151 15.93 23.47 19.02
C LEU A 151 16.22 24.66 18.08
N CYS A 152 16.71 25.79 18.59
CA CYS A 152 16.96 27.00 17.82
C CYS A 152 18.45 27.32 17.71
N SER A 153 18.94 27.56 16.49
CA SER A 153 20.27 28.13 16.23
C SER A 153 20.30 29.66 16.22
N ILE A 154 19.17 30.33 16.49
CA ILE A 154 19.10 31.79 16.53
C ILE A 154 18.89 32.23 17.99
N PRO A 155 19.91 32.81 18.66
CA PRO A 155 19.71 33.43 19.97
C PRO A 155 18.76 34.62 19.83
N ALA A 156 17.84 34.78 20.78
CA ALA A 156 17.00 35.96 20.86
C ALA A 156 17.90 37.19 21.13
N TYR A 157 18.02 38.08 20.14
CA TYR A 157 18.73 39.33 20.32
C TYR A 157 17.95 40.20 21.31
N ARG A 158 18.58 40.53 22.44
CA ARG A 158 18.01 41.41 23.48
C ARG A 158 18.37 42.83 23.09
N ILE A 159 17.38 43.61 22.62
CA ILE A 159 17.48 45.07 22.50
C ILE A 159 17.00 45.68 23.82
#